data_AF-A0A9P6NXM3-F1
#
_entry.id   AF-A0A9P6NXM3-F1
#
_cell.length_a   1.000
_cell.length_b   1.000
_cell.length_c   1.000
_cell.angle_alpha   90.00
_cell.angle_beta   90.00
_cell.angle_gamma   90.00
#
_symmetry.space_group_name_H-M   'P 1'
#
loop_
_entity.id
_entity.type
_entity.pdbx_description
1 polymer ?
#
loop_
_entity_poly.entity_id
_entity_poly.type
_entity_poly.pdbx_seq_one_letter_code
_entity_poly.pdbx_strand_id
1 'polypeptide(L)'
;MNPSRQSWLPPSDEPIAMATPAKILDDTIALVQDTVDVFKDGIEEDPAIVYEALDQTFKWRERYREKLEDASNELIRINRQVEAKREALEKLRANSTVRETQAEIFSLEQEAYEEARKVKDLDSAVGLTKAQIARFQAECAELEDYEPSRSSDFKFETSVLRTKLYHGLGFVQVRRRSKSEPSSQKLFLRCDFHPESSQVICKADNSRDKFVLANRLWDLITP
;
A
#
# COMPACT_ATOMS: atom_id res chain seq x y z
N MET A 1 37.85 -40.35 -11.25
CA MET A 1 38.89 -41.27 -11.79
C MET A 1 40.02 -41.28 -10.78
N ASN A 2 40.24 -42.44 -10.16
CA ASN A 2 41.09 -42.63 -8.99
C ASN A 2 42.40 -43.29 -9.46
N PRO A 3 43.59 -42.69 -9.29
CA PRO A 3 44.82 -43.36 -9.68
C PRO A 3 45.21 -44.39 -8.62
N SER A 4 45.00 -45.64 -9.00
CA SER A 4 45.77 -46.85 -8.68
C SER A 4 46.63 -46.86 -7.41
N ARG A 5 46.15 -47.58 -6.39
CA ARG A 5 46.98 -48.17 -5.33
C ARG A 5 47.97 -49.16 -5.96
N GLN A 6 49.24 -48.78 -6.06
CA GLN A 6 50.31 -49.73 -6.34
C GLN A 6 50.65 -50.49 -5.06
N SER A 7 50.45 -51.81 -5.12
CA SER A 7 50.85 -52.80 -4.14
C SER A 7 52.38 -52.83 -4.02
N TRP A 8 52.88 -52.53 -2.83
CA TRP A 8 54.26 -52.81 -2.46
C TRP A 8 54.45 -54.33 -2.31
N LEU A 9 55.12 -54.95 -3.27
CA LEU A 9 55.77 -56.26 -3.10
C LEU A 9 57.27 -55.97 -2.85
N PRO A 10 57.90 -56.60 -1.85
CA PRO A 10 59.34 -56.46 -1.67
C PRO A 10 60.07 -57.12 -2.86
N PRO A 11 61.21 -56.57 -3.30
CA PRO A 11 61.99 -57.15 -4.37
C PRO A 11 62.55 -58.51 -3.92
N SER A 12 62.43 -59.49 -4.81
CA SER A 12 63.02 -60.81 -4.66
C SER A 12 64.54 -60.70 -4.50
N ASP A 13 65.08 -61.50 -3.58
CA ASP A 13 66.51 -61.64 -3.31
C ASP A 13 67.28 -62.05 -4.58
N GLU A 14 67.76 -61.07 -5.34
CA GLU A 14 68.87 -61.28 -6.26
C GLU A 14 70.17 -61.27 -5.43
N PRO A 15 71.09 -62.23 -5.65
CA PRO A 15 72.35 -62.24 -4.94
C PRO A 15 73.14 -60.99 -5.34
N ILE A 16 73.27 -60.06 -4.40
CA ILE A 16 74.16 -58.91 -4.49
C ILE A 16 75.55 -59.47 -4.75
N ALA A 17 76.04 -59.32 -5.99
CA ALA A 17 77.44 -59.54 -6.31
C ALA A 17 78.23 -58.57 -5.44
N MET A 18 78.75 -59.05 -4.32
CA MET A 18 79.56 -58.29 -3.38
C MET A 18 80.74 -57.71 -4.15
N ALA A 19 80.64 -56.43 -4.51
CA ALA A 19 81.70 -55.69 -5.14
C ALA A 19 82.92 -55.80 -4.23
N THR A 20 84.02 -56.32 -4.78
CA THR A 20 85.26 -56.45 -4.03
C THR A 20 85.68 -55.07 -3.50
N PRO A 21 86.25 -54.98 -2.28
CA PRO A 21 86.62 -53.70 -1.66
C PRO A 21 87.45 -52.78 -2.56
N ALA A 22 88.23 -53.36 -3.46
CA ALA A 22 89.00 -52.63 -4.47
C ALA A 22 88.13 -51.85 -5.47
N LYS A 23 87.03 -52.43 -5.97
CA LYS A 23 86.13 -51.75 -6.91
C LYS A 23 85.40 -50.57 -6.27
N ILE A 24 84.98 -50.74 -5.00
CA ILE A 24 84.34 -49.67 -4.23
C ILE A 24 85.33 -48.51 -4.02
N LEU A 25 86.60 -48.83 -3.75
CA LEU A 25 87.64 -47.81 -3.58
C LEU A 25 87.91 -47.07 -4.89
N ASP A 26 88.01 -47.80 -6.01
CA ASP A 26 88.25 -47.22 -7.34
C ASP A 26 87.08 -46.34 -7.79
N ASP A 27 85.83 -46.77 -7.58
CA ASP A 27 84.64 -45.98 -7.89
C ASP A 27 84.54 -44.72 -7.00
N THR A 28 84.95 -44.82 -5.74
CA THR A 28 84.99 -43.67 -4.82
C THR A 28 86.10 -42.69 -5.22
N ILE A 29 87.27 -43.18 -5.63
CA ILE A 29 88.37 -42.34 -6.11
C ILE A 29 87.97 -41.65 -7.42
N ALA A 30 87.32 -42.36 -8.34
CA ALA A 30 86.80 -41.79 -9.57
C ALA A 30 85.76 -40.70 -9.29
N LEU A 31 84.81 -40.92 -8.37
CA LEU A 31 83.83 -39.92 -7.97
C LEU A 31 84.47 -38.69 -7.30
N VAL A 32 85.48 -38.90 -6.46
CA VAL A 32 86.25 -37.81 -5.84
C VAL A 32 87.04 -37.04 -6.89
N GLN A 33 87.60 -37.70 -7.91
CA GLN A 33 88.29 -37.03 -9.00
C GLN A 33 87.32 -36.24 -9.88
N ASP A 34 86.17 -36.81 -10.21
CA ASP A 34 85.13 -36.17 -11.02
C ASP A 34 84.57 -34.93 -10.32
N THR A 35 84.32 -35.00 -9.01
CA THR A 35 83.92 -33.84 -8.20
C THR A 35 85.04 -32.80 -8.09
N VAL A 36 86.30 -33.21 -7.92
CA VAL A 36 87.46 -32.30 -7.89
C VAL A 36 87.65 -31.61 -9.24
N ASP A 37 87.41 -32.28 -10.35
CA ASP A 37 87.53 -31.70 -11.69
C ASP A 37 86.36 -30.77 -11.98
N VAL A 38 85.14 -31.07 -11.53
CA VAL A 38 84.02 -30.11 -11.52
C VAL A 38 84.32 -28.87 -10.65
N PHE A 39 85.03 -29.02 -9.53
CA PHE A 39 85.48 -27.87 -8.73
C PHE A 39 86.67 -27.13 -9.36
N LYS A 40 87.52 -27.79 -10.15
CA LYS A 40 88.61 -27.12 -10.87
C LYS A 40 88.10 -26.35 -12.09
N ASP A 41 87.11 -26.90 -12.80
CA ASP A 41 86.50 -26.27 -13.97
C ASP A 41 85.37 -25.28 -13.59
N GLY A 42 84.82 -25.38 -12.38
CA GLY A 42 83.63 -24.63 -11.93
C GLY A 42 83.88 -23.48 -10.95
N ILE A 43 85.13 -23.16 -10.59
CA ILE A 43 85.46 -21.98 -9.75
C ILE A 43 86.10 -20.88 -10.63
N GLU A 44 85.55 -20.69 -11.82
CA GLU A 44 85.68 -19.44 -12.60
C GLU A 44 84.30 -18.79 -12.81
N GLU A 45 83.34 -19.01 -11.90
CA GLU A 45 82.24 -18.05 -11.81
C GLU A 45 82.84 -16.71 -11.38
N ASP A 46 82.94 -15.79 -12.34
CA ASP A 46 83.43 -14.42 -12.14
C ASP A 46 82.78 -13.87 -10.86
N PRO A 47 83.57 -13.49 -9.82
CA PRO A 47 83.03 -13.00 -8.56
C PRO A 47 82.03 -11.85 -8.76
N ALA A 48 82.14 -11.10 -9.86
CA ALA A 48 81.17 -10.08 -10.25
C ALA A 48 79.74 -10.63 -10.42
N ILE A 49 79.57 -11.82 -10.99
CA ILE A 49 78.27 -12.46 -11.23
C ILE A 49 77.62 -12.86 -9.90
N VAL A 50 78.41 -13.40 -8.97
CA VAL A 50 77.95 -13.76 -7.62
C VAL A 50 77.50 -12.52 -6.86
N TYR A 51 78.25 -11.42 -6.92
CA TYR A 51 77.87 -10.15 -6.29
C TYR A 51 76.62 -9.54 -6.92
N GLU A 52 76.48 -9.60 -8.26
CA GLU A 52 75.27 -9.14 -8.94
C GLU A 52 74.04 -9.96 -8.54
N ALA A 53 74.16 -11.29 -8.48
CA ALA A 53 73.08 -12.17 -8.03
C ALA A 53 72.68 -11.86 -6.59
N LEU A 54 73.66 -11.65 -5.71
CA LEU A 54 73.42 -11.28 -4.31
C LEU A 54 72.70 -9.93 -4.20
N ASP A 55 73.13 -8.91 -4.94
CA ASP A 55 72.45 -7.60 -5.00
C ASP A 55 71.02 -7.71 -5.54
N GLN A 56 70.80 -8.52 -6.57
CA GLN A 56 69.45 -8.79 -7.07
C GLN A 56 68.56 -9.48 -6.03
N THR A 57 69.09 -10.42 -5.23
CA THR A 57 68.33 -11.05 -4.15
C THR A 57 67.99 -10.07 -3.02
N PHE A 58 68.90 -9.15 -2.68
CA PHE A 58 68.61 -8.08 -1.72
C PHE A 58 67.52 -7.13 -2.23
N LYS A 59 67.64 -6.67 -3.49
CA LYS A 59 66.61 -5.83 -4.13
C LYS A 59 65.26 -6.54 -4.26
N TRP A 60 65.26 -7.86 -4.50
CA TRP A 60 64.04 -8.65 -4.54
C TRP A 60 63.43 -8.79 -3.14
N ARG A 61 64.24 -9.10 -2.13
CA ARG A 61 63.80 -9.22 -0.74
C ARG A 61 63.21 -7.92 -0.21
N GLU A 62 63.82 -6.79 -0.55
CA GLU A 62 63.33 -5.47 -0.15
C GLU A 62 62.00 -5.13 -0.81
N ARG A 63 61.87 -5.36 -2.12
CA ARG A 63 60.58 -5.20 -2.82
C ARG A 63 59.50 -6.15 -2.30
N TYR A 64 59.89 -7.35 -1.88
CA TYR A 64 58.96 -8.30 -1.27
C TYR A 64 58.50 -7.84 0.12
N ARG A 65 59.42 -7.31 0.93
CA ARG A 65 59.11 -6.73 2.24
C ARG A 65 58.15 -5.56 2.12
N GLU A 66 58.40 -4.63 1.20
CA GLU A 66 57.51 -3.48 0.93
C GLU A 66 56.11 -3.94 0.54
N LYS A 67 55.98 -4.88 -0.40
CA LYS A 67 54.68 -5.45 -0.80
C LYS A 67 53.95 -6.14 0.35
N LEU A 68 54.68 -6.81 1.24
CA LEU A 68 54.10 -7.47 2.41
C LEU A 68 53.56 -6.45 3.41
N GLU A 69 54.30 -5.35 3.64
CA GLU A 69 53.89 -4.24 4.50
C GLU A 69 52.67 -3.53 3.94
N ASP A 70 52.65 -3.24 2.63
CA ASP A 70 51.49 -2.65 1.96
C ASP A 70 50.24 -3.54 2.08
N ALA A 71 50.37 -4.84 1.79
CA ALA A 71 49.28 -5.79 1.95
C ALA A 71 48.77 -5.89 3.40
N SER A 72 49.69 -5.82 4.38
CA SER A 72 49.33 -5.81 5.80
C SER A 72 48.55 -4.55 6.18
N ASN A 73 49.00 -3.39 5.70
CA ASN A 73 48.33 -2.11 5.91
C ASN A 73 46.94 -2.07 5.27
N GLU A 74 46.79 -2.62 4.06
CA GLU A 74 45.49 -2.77 3.41
C GLU A 74 44.55 -3.69 4.20
N LEU A 75 45.05 -4.81 4.70
CA LEU A 75 44.26 -5.74 5.53
C LEU A 75 43.77 -5.05 6.80
N ILE A 76 44.63 -4.29 7.49
CA ILE A 76 44.26 -3.50 8.67
C ILE A 76 43.18 -2.47 8.32
N ARG A 77 43.34 -1.77 7.19
CA ARG A 77 42.36 -0.77 6.72
C ARG A 77 41.00 -1.41 6.44
N ILE A 78 40.98 -2.53 5.72
CA ILE A 78 39.75 -3.27 5.41
C ILE A 78 39.12 -3.79 6.70
N ASN A 79 39.90 -4.34 7.62
CA ASN A 79 39.40 -4.85 8.89
C ASN A 79 38.71 -3.75 9.71
N ARG A 80 39.30 -2.55 9.79
CA ARG A 80 38.66 -1.38 10.42
C ARG A 80 37.34 -1.01 9.75
N GLN A 81 37.24 -1.09 8.42
CA GLN A 81 36.00 -0.82 7.70
C GLN A 81 34.93 -1.88 7.97
N VAL A 82 35.33 -3.16 8.11
CA VAL A 82 34.41 -4.25 8.45
C VAL A 82 33.86 -4.06 9.85
N GLU A 83 34.70 -3.76 10.84
CA GLU A 83 34.25 -3.52 12.21
C GLU A 83 33.32 -2.30 12.32
N ALA A 84 33.64 -1.19 11.64
CA ALA A 84 32.76 -0.03 11.61
C ALA A 84 31.38 -0.34 11.00
N LYS A 85 31.33 -1.16 9.93
CA LYS A 85 30.07 -1.60 9.32
C LYS A 85 29.30 -2.58 10.21
N ARG A 86 30.00 -3.47 10.92
CA ARG A 86 29.38 -4.39 11.90
C ARG A 86 28.73 -3.61 13.03
N GLU A 87 29.43 -2.65 13.62
CA GLU A 87 28.90 -1.81 14.69
C GLU A 87 27.68 -1.00 14.22
N ALA A 88 27.71 -0.46 13.00
CA ALA A 88 26.56 0.23 12.40
C ALA A 88 25.35 -0.70 12.23
N LEU A 89 25.56 -1.94 11.78
CA LEU A 89 24.49 -2.94 11.64
C LEU A 89 23.94 -3.38 12.99
N GLU A 90 24.79 -3.55 14.01
CA GLU A 90 24.34 -3.87 15.37
C GLU A 90 23.54 -2.73 15.99
N LYS A 91 23.98 -1.48 15.82
CA LYS A 91 23.21 -0.30 16.25
C LYS A 91 21.86 -0.22 15.57
N LEU A 92 21.79 -0.49 14.26
CA LEU A 92 20.52 -0.55 13.54
C LEU A 92 19.63 -1.67 14.08
N ARG A 93 20.15 -2.87 14.30
CA ARG A 93 19.38 -3.97 14.90
C ARG A 93 18.90 -3.67 16.32
N ALA A 94 19.73 -3.03 17.14
CA ALA A 94 19.39 -2.67 18.50
C ALA A 94 18.31 -1.56 18.55
N ASN A 95 18.36 -0.60 17.62
CA ASN A 95 17.46 0.54 17.63
C ASN A 95 16.15 0.30 16.86
N SER A 96 16.13 -0.53 15.82
CA SER A 96 15.03 -0.48 14.83
C SER A 96 13.94 -1.56 14.93
N THR A 97 14.09 -2.68 15.66
CA THR A 97 13.28 -3.85 15.28
C THR A 97 12.20 -4.37 16.23
N VAL A 98 12.05 -3.90 17.47
CA VAL A 98 11.07 -4.56 18.37
C VAL A 98 10.07 -3.63 19.03
N ARG A 99 10.46 -2.50 19.61
CA ARG A 99 9.52 -1.73 20.44
C ARG A 99 8.73 -0.68 19.66
N GLU A 100 9.40 0.07 18.79
CA GLU A 100 8.77 1.10 17.96
C GLU A 100 7.89 0.46 16.88
N THR A 101 8.42 -0.57 16.22
CA THR A 101 7.66 -1.38 15.24
C THR A 101 6.46 -2.06 15.87
N GLN A 102 6.56 -2.59 17.08
CA GLN A 102 5.42 -3.22 17.77
C GLN A 102 4.35 -2.20 18.17
N ALA A 103 4.74 -1.01 18.63
CA ALA A 103 3.77 0.04 18.95
C ALA A 103 3.03 0.53 17.70
N GLU A 104 3.73 0.66 16.57
CA GLU A 104 3.13 1.02 15.29
C GLU A 104 2.19 -0.08 14.77
N ILE A 105 2.57 -1.36 14.88
CA ILE A 105 1.70 -2.50 14.55
C ILE A 105 0.42 -2.46 15.39
N PHE A 106 0.52 -2.27 16.72
CA PHE A 106 -0.68 -2.20 17.56
C PHE A 106 -1.56 -0.98 17.23
N SER A 107 -0.96 0.17 16.87
CA SER A 107 -1.71 1.34 16.41
C SER A 107 -2.50 1.03 15.14
N LEU A 108 -1.84 0.43 14.14
CA LEU A 108 -2.47 0.05 12.88
C LEU A 108 -3.56 -1.01 13.07
N GLU A 109 -3.34 -1.99 13.95
CA GLU A 109 -4.35 -2.98 14.29
C GLU A 109 -5.59 -2.32 14.92
N GLN A 110 -5.38 -1.40 15.86
CA GLN A 110 -6.48 -0.66 16.48
C GLN A 110 -7.26 0.18 15.46
N GLU A 111 -6.56 0.89 14.58
CA GLU A 111 -7.19 1.65 13.49
C GLU A 111 -8.01 0.73 12.58
N ALA A 112 -7.47 -0.43 12.19
CA ALA A 112 -8.18 -1.40 11.37
C ALA A 112 -9.45 -1.95 12.07
N TYR A 113 -9.40 -2.19 13.39
CA TYR A 113 -10.58 -2.60 14.16
C TYR A 113 -11.64 -1.50 14.21
N GLU A 114 -11.24 -0.24 14.39
CA GLU A 114 -12.16 0.90 14.40
C GLU A 114 -12.81 1.13 13.03
N GLU A 115 -12.05 0.99 11.94
CA GLU A 115 -12.58 1.06 10.58
C GLU A 115 -13.56 -0.08 10.29
N ALA A 116 -13.22 -1.31 10.64
CA ALA A 116 -14.12 -2.46 10.48
C ALA A 116 -15.44 -2.26 11.24
N ARG A 117 -15.38 -1.66 12.44
CA ARG A 117 -16.57 -1.29 13.20
C ARG A 117 -17.40 -0.23 12.49
N LYS A 118 -16.78 0.83 11.98
CA LYS A 118 -17.48 1.89 11.21
C LYS A 118 -18.17 1.32 9.97
N VAL A 119 -17.52 0.41 9.25
CA VAL A 119 -18.11 -0.27 8.09
C VAL A 119 -19.35 -1.05 8.50
N LYS A 120 -19.28 -1.83 9.59
CA LYS A 120 -20.43 -2.59 10.09
C LYS A 120 -21.59 -1.69 10.50
N ASP A 121 -21.31 -0.58 11.18
CA ASP A 121 -22.34 0.39 11.57
C ASP A 121 -23.00 1.03 10.33
N LEU A 122 -22.21 1.39 9.31
CA LEU A 122 -22.72 1.90 8.04
C LEU A 122 -23.57 0.87 7.29
N ASP A 123 -23.14 -0.39 7.22
CA ASP A 123 -23.92 -1.47 6.60
C ASP A 123 -25.27 -1.65 7.28
N SER A 124 -25.31 -1.55 8.62
CA SER A 124 -26.57 -1.61 9.36
C SER A 124 -27.50 -0.44 9.03
N ALA A 125 -26.96 0.78 8.90
CA ALA A 125 -27.72 1.97 8.51
C ALA A 125 -28.24 1.87 7.05
N VAL A 126 -27.43 1.32 6.14
CA VAL A 126 -27.84 1.03 4.76
C VAL A 126 -28.96 -0.02 4.75
N GLY A 127 -28.89 -1.04 5.60
CA GLY A 127 -29.98 -2.02 5.77
C GLY A 127 -31.30 -1.39 6.20
N LEU A 128 -31.25 -0.49 7.20
CA LEU A 128 -32.43 0.24 7.69
C LEU A 128 -33.05 1.15 6.62
N THR A 129 -32.23 1.92 5.91
CA THR A 129 -32.70 2.81 4.85
C THR A 129 -33.30 2.04 3.67
N LYS A 130 -32.70 0.91 3.28
CA LYS A 130 -33.28 0.01 2.27
C LYS A 130 -34.65 -0.53 2.69
N ALA A 131 -34.79 -0.94 3.96
CA ALA A 131 -36.07 -1.41 4.49
C ALA A 131 -37.14 -0.29 4.50
N GLN A 132 -36.76 0.94 4.83
CA GLN A 132 -37.65 2.10 4.76
C GLN A 132 -38.08 2.41 3.32
N ILE A 133 -37.15 2.38 2.36
CA ILE A 133 -37.46 2.57 0.93
C ILE A 133 -38.45 1.51 0.46
N ALA A 134 -38.20 0.24 0.78
CA ALA A 134 -39.12 -0.85 0.42
C ALA A 134 -40.52 -0.65 1.02
N ARG A 135 -40.60 -0.17 2.26
CA ARG A 135 -41.87 0.17 2.91
C ARG A 135 -42.61 1.29 2.19
N PHE A 136 -41.94 2.39 1.87
CA PHE A 136 -42.57 3.50 1.15
C PHE A 136 -42.97 3.12 -0.27
N GLN A 137 -42.19 2.28 -0.94
CA GLN A 137 -42.57 1.73 -2.25
C GLN A 137 -43.85 0.90 -2.17
N ALA A 138 -44.00 0.06 -1.13
CA ALA A 138 -45.23 -0.69 -0.91
C ALA A 138 -46.43 0.23 -0.61
N GLU A 139 -46.25 1.25 0.24
CA GLU A 139 -47.30 2.22 0.55
C GLU A 139 -47.72 3.04 -0.68
N CYS A 140 -46.77 3.45 -1.53
CA CYS A 140 -47.09 4.10 -2.80
C CYS A 140 -47.89 3.17 -3.74
N ALA A 141 -47.51 1.89 -3.85
CA ALA A 141 -48.24 0.93 -4.66
C ALA A 141 -49.68 0.71 -4.14
N GLU A 142 -49.85 0.59 -2.82
CA GLU A 142 -51.18 0.49 -2.20
C GLU A 142 -52.05 1.73 -2.46
N LEU A 143 -51.47 2.92 -2.42
CA LEU A 143 -52.16 4.18 -2.71
C LEU A 143 -52.52 4.34 -4.19
N GLU A 144 -51.66 3.87 -5.09
CA GLU A 144 -51.94 3.81 -6.53
C GLU A 144 -53.11 2.86 -6.84
N ASP A 145 -53.19 1.73 -6.13
CA ASP A 145 -54.30 0.79 -6.24
C ASP A 145 -55.59 1.32 -5.60
N TYR A 146 -55.48 2.13 -4.54
CA TYR A 146 -56.63 2.69 -3.82
C TYR A 146 -57.30 3.88 -4.53
N GLU A 147 -56.85 4.29 -5.73
CA GLU A 147 -57.38 5.46 -6.43
C GLU A 147 -58.91 5.35 -6.68
N PRO A 148 -59.78 6.06 -5.92
CA PRO A 148 -61.23 5.86 -5.98
C PRO A 148 -61.82 6.27 -7.34
N SER A 149 -61.08 7.11 -8.08
CA SER A 149 -61.34 7.57 -9.44
C SER A 149 -61.34 6.46 -10.49
N ARG A 150 -60.78 5.27 -10.20
CA ARG A 150 -60.80 4.11 -11.10
C ARG A 150 -62.03 3.21 -10.94
N SER A 151 -62.83 3.38 -9.88
CA SER A 151 -64.06 2.61 -9.72
C SER A 151 -65.12 3.10 -10.72
N SER A 152 -65.76 2.17 -11.45
CA SER A 152 -66.79 2.47 -12.46
C SER A 152 -68.02 3.20 -11.89
N ASP A 153 -68.17 3.19 -10.56
CA ASP A 153 -69.27 3.81 -9.82
C ASP A 153 -68.95 5.26 -9.40
N PHE A 154 -67.70 5.71 -9.58
CA PHE A 154 -67.28 7.07 -9.22
C PHE A 154 -67.73 8.08 -10.27
N LYS A 155 -68.94 8.62 -10.10
CA LYS A 155 -69.41 9.77 -10.87
C LYS A 155 -68.75 11.04 -10.32
N PHE A 156 -67.91 11.67 -11.14
CA PHE A 156 -67.44 13.02 -10.86
C PHE A 156 -68.64 13.98 -10.84
N GLU A 157 -69.07 14.39 -9.66
CA GLU A 157 -69.92 15.58 -9.57
C GLU A 157 -69.10 16.78 -10.06
N THR A 158 -69.66 17.54 -11.01
CA THR A 158 -69.04 18.74 -11.59
C THR A 158 -68.63 19.77 -10.52
N SER A 159 -69.27 19.74 -9.35
CA SER A 159 -68.92 20.51 -8.15
C SER A 159 -67.54 20.14 -7.60
N VAL A 160 -67.19 18.86 -7.53
CA VAL A 160 -65.92 18.36 -6.99
C VAL A 160 -64.77 18.70 -7.93
N LEU A 161 -64.98 18.55 -9.25
CA LEU A 161 -63.98 18.93 -10.25
C LEU A 161 -63.70 20.43 -10.21
N ARG A 162 -64.76 21.26 -10.17
CA ARG A 162 -64.62 22.72 -10.00
C ARG A 162 -63.87 23.05 -8.71
N THR A 163 -64.20 22.39 -7.60
CA THR A 163 -63.52 22.63 -6.33
C THR A 163 -62.04 22.26 -6.38
N LYS A 164 -61.68 21.12 -6.99
CA LYS A 164 -60.28 20.73 -7.22
C LYS A 164 -59.56 21.73 -8.13
N LEU A 165 -60.19 22.18 -9.20
CA LEU A 165 -59.62 23.19 -10.12
C LEU A 165 -59.35 24.51 -9.38
N TYR A 166 -60.33 25.01 -8.64
CA TYR A 166 -60.17 26.21 -7.82
C TYR A 166 -59.09 26.03 -6.76
N HIS A 167 -59.00 24.87 -6.09
CA HIS A 167 -57.92 24.58 -5.15
C HIS A 167 -56.54 24.56 -5.83
N GLY A 168 -56.42 24.00 -7.03
CA GLY A 168 -55.19 24.04 -7.82
C GLY A 168 -54.77 25.45 -8.24
N LEU A 169 -55.73 26.36 -8.35
CA LEU A 169 -55.51 27.80 -8.54
C LEU A 169 -55.25 28.56 -7.22
N GLY A 170 -55.11 27.87 -6.09
CA GLY A 170 -54.88 28.45 -4.75
C GLY A 170 -56.15 28.85 -3.99
N PHE A 171 -57.35 28.65 -4.53
CA PHE A 171 -58.58 29.00 -3.82
C PHE A 171 -58.97 27.90 -2.83
N VAL A 172 -58.71 28.14 -1.55
CA VAL A 172 -59.07 27.22 -0.47
C VAL A 172 -60.23 27.76 0.34
N GLN A 173 -61.41 27.16 0.20
CA GLN A 173 -62.57 27.52 1.03
C GLN A 173 -62.33 27.08 2.49
N VAL A 174 -62.01 28.03 3.36
CA VAL A 174 -61.90 27.77 4.81
C VAL A 174 -63.29 27.61 5.41
N ARG A 175 -63.60 26.42 5.94
CA ARG A 175 -64.85 26.15 6.66
C ARG A 175 -64.88 26.88 8.02
N ARG A 176 -66.04 27.43 8.38
CA ARG A 176 -66.30 28.09 9.68
C ARG A 176 -66.25 27.07 10.82
N ARG A 177 -65.72 27.46 12.00
CA ARG A 177 -65.62 26.60 13.19
C ARG A 177 -66.90 26.56 14.07
N SER A 178 -67.86 27.49 13.93
CA SER A 178 -69.05 27.52 14.81
C SER A 178 -70.35 27.89 14.08
N LYS A 179 -71.48 27.38 14.60
CA LYS A 179 -72.85 27.51 14.06
C LYS A 179 -73.58 28.80 14.49
N SER A 180 -73.01 29.64 15.36
CA SER A 180 -73.75 30.68 16.10
C SER A 180 -73.67 32.10 15.54
N GLU A 181 -72.98 32.35 14.43
CA GLU A 181 -72.90 33.68 13.81
C GLU A 181 -73.71 33.76 12.50
N PRO A 182 -74.32 34.93 12.19
CA PRO A 182 -75.02 35.14 10.92
C PRO A 182 -74.07 34.83 9.76
N SER A 183 -74.60 34.26 8.67
CA SER A 183 -73.86 33.74 7.51
C SER A 183 -73.16 34.85 6.72
N SER A 184 -72.16 35.51 7.31
CA SER A 184 -71.22 36.34 6.58
C SER A 184 -70.34 35.40 5.77
N GLN A 185 -70.63 35.36 4.47
CA GLN A 185 -69.97 34.57 3.43
C GLN A 185 -68.55 35.09 3.21
N LYS A 186 -67.68 34.88 4.20
CA LYS A 186 -66.25 35.20 4.13
C LYS A 186 -65.52 33.99 3.55
N LEU A 187 -64.93 34.17 2.38
CA LEU A 187 -64.07 33.22 1.69
C LEU A 187 -62.63 33.62 1.96
N PHE A 188 -61.83 32.75 2.54
CA PHE A 188 -60.39 32.96 2.61
C PHE A 188 -59.79 32.55 1.26
N LEU A 189 -58.93 33.37 0.67
CA LEU A 189 -58.14 32.99 -0.49
C LEU A 189 -56.68 32.94 -0.08
N ARG A 190 -56.03 31.80 -0.34
CA ARG A 190 -54.62 31.60 -0.05
C ARG A 190 -53.85 31.52 -1.37
N CYS A 191 -53.15 32.59 -1.74
CA CYS A 191 -52.32 32.52 -2.95
C CYS A 191 -51.00 31.82 -2.60
N ASP A 192 -50.82 30.58 -3.09
CA ASP A 192 -49.61 29.81 -2.81
C ASP A 192 -48.36 30.38 -3.54
N PHE A 193 -48.56 31.14 -4.63
CA PHE A 193 -47.49 31.83 -5.35
C PHE A 193 -47.04 33.14 -4.69
N HIS A 194 -47.97 33.85 -4.04
CA HIS A 194 -47.72 35.10 -3.31
C HIS A 194 -48.37 35.04 -1.93
N PRO A 195 -47.67 34.54 -0.90
CA PRO A 195 -48.22 34.38 0.44
C PRO A 195 -48.77 35.68 1.03
N GLU A 196 -48.13 36.80 0.72
CA GLU A 196 -48.50 38.18 1.09
C GLU A 196 -49.86 38.62 0.51
N SER A 197 -50.28 38.01 -0.61
CA SER A 197 -51.54 38.32 -1.30
C SER A 197 -52.72 37.49 -0.79
N SER A 198 -52.51 36.63 0.22
CA SER A 198 -53.57 35.85 0.85
C SER A 198 -54.50 36.75 1.64
N GLN A 199 -55.79 36.78 1.29
CA GLN A 199 -56.76 37.70 1.87
C GLN A 199 -58.12 37.05 2.14
N VAL A 200 -58.79 37.54 3.19
CA VAL A 200 -60.19 37.22 3.47
C VAL A 200 -61.07 38.08 2.57
N ILE A 201 -61.87 37.45 1.72
CA ILE A 201 -62.81 38.11 0.83
C ILE A 201 -64.23 37.87 1.33
N CYS A 202 -64.99 38.93 1.53
CA CYS A 202 -66.43 38.84 1.78
C CYS A 202 -67.19 38.73 0.46
N LYS A 203 -68.26 37.93 0.43
CA LYS A 203 -69.19 37.93 -0.71
C LYS A 203 -69.80 39.31 -0.87
N ALA A 204 -69.78 39.81 -2.10
CA ALA A 204 -70.38 41.08 -2.45
C ALA A 204 -71.92 41.02 -2.39
N ASP A 205 -72.50 42.00 -1.70
CA ASP A 205 -73.95 42.12 -1.52
C ASP A 205 -74.62 42.71 -2.78
N ASN A 206 -73.92 43.61 -3.50
CA ASN A 206 -74.42 44.26 -4.71
C ASN A 206 -73.77 43.74 -6.01
N SER A 207 -74.46 43.89 -7.14
CA SER A 207 -73.97 43.47 -8.47
C SER A 207 -72.71 44.23 -8.92
N ARG A 208 -72.63 45.53 -8.61
CA ARG A 208 -71.44 46.36 -8.89
C ARG A 208 -70.22 45.86 -8.11
N ASP A 209 -70.42 45.51 -6.85
CA ASP A 209 -69.35 45.01 -5.98
C ASP A 209 -68.89 43.61 -6.38
N LYS A 210 -69.78 42.77 -6.94
CA LYS A 210 -69.41 41.47 -7.52
C LYS A 210 -68.45 41.63 -8.70
N PHE A 211 -68.68 42.62 -9.56
CA PHE A 211 -67.80 42.88 -10.71
C PHE A 211 -66.42 43.39 -10.27
N VAL A 212 -66.38 44.35 -9.34
CA VAL A 212 -65.12 44.85 -8.77
C VAL A 212 -64.35 43.72 -8.07
N LEU A 213 -65.06 42.86 -7.35
CA LEU A 213 -64.45 41.71 -6.68
C LEU A 213 -63.90 40.69 -7.68
N ALA A 214 -64.63 40.40 -8.77
CA ALA A 214 -64.16 39.48 -9.81
C ALA A 214 -62.89 39.99 -10.48
N ASN A 215 -62.81 41.28 -10.84
CA ASN A 215 -61.60 41.85 -11.42
C ASN A 215 -60.42 41.80 -10.43
N ARG A 216 -60.65 42.19 -9.17
CA ARG A 216 -59.63 42.09 -8.12
C ARG A 216 -59.14 40.66 -7.91
N LEU A 217 -60.02 39.66 -8.04
CA LEU A 217 -59.63 38.25 -7.99
C LEU A 217 -58.72 37.85 -9.14
N TRP A 218 -59.04 38.28 -10.37
CA TRP A 218 -58.20 38.04 -11.53
C TRP A 218 -56.83 38.71 -11.43
N ASP A 219 -56.78 39.94 -10.90
CA ASP A 219 -55.54 40.68 -10.68
C ASP A 219 -54.61 39.99 -9.66
N LEU A 220 -55.16 39.18 -8.75
CA LEU A 220 -54.37 38.45 -7.74
C LEU A 220 -53.77 37.13 -8.24
N ILE A 221 -54.28 36.61 -9.36
CA ILE A 221 -53.86 35.31 -9.95
C ILE A 221 -52.95 35.55 -11.15
N THR A 222 -53.10 36.70 -11.81
CA THR A 222 -52.26 37.10 -12.94
C THR A 222 -50.90 37.56 -12.41
N PRO A 223 -49.78 37.02 -12.92
CA PRO A 223 -48.44 37.39 -12.46
C PRO A 223 -48.06 38.85 -12.76
#